data_AF-A0A8S1T5H7-F1
#
_entry.id   AF-A0A8S1T5H7-F1
#
_cell.length_a   1.000
_cell.length_b   1.000
_cell.length_c   1.000
_cell.angle_alpha   90.00
_cell.angle_beta   90.00
_cell.angle_gamma   90.00
#
_symmetry.space_group_name_H-M   'P 1'
#
loop_
_entity.id
_entity.type
_entity.pdbx_description
1 polymer ?
#
loop_
_entity_poly.entity_id
_entity_poly.type
_entity_poly.pdbx_seq_one_letter_code
_entity_poly.pdbx_strand_id
1 'polypeptide(L)'
;MKVIFYLACFTSALAQDFKIIFTAFEGSNWNDKEWFYSDIYGGIFGYCENEMLFGGHYVFGANSLASRQFILPPHYNVKIQLRFWKIDSWDGEFFQLIADHYVKIFQFWPNDGGDYCGRGKKGNNDQVVDIEFSIQHYSQLFALIMTSSLDEHAYNVIVLRQQESWGVSRFKLSILECFVGCLSCEDSTSSCLIWSSLASYWQTQMNEDGWLINGNQIVGFSYCGGIQIVGGTSILRQGDSLEKTLKDLPNHYQIQIVVKIWALGDWSNENLI
;
A
#
# COMPACT_ATOMS: atom_id res chain seq x y z
N MET A 1 10.94 -34.94 51.94
CA MET A 1 10.53 -35.18 50.55
C MET A 1 9.93 -33.88 50.00
N LYS A 2 10.70 -33.10 49.25
CA LYS A 2 10.25 -31.83 48.65
C LYS A 2 9.61 -32.16 47.30
N VAL A 3 8.29 -31.99 47.21
CA VAL A 3 7.55 -32.09 45.95
C VAL A 3 7.63 -30.71 45.30
N ILE A 4 8.38 -30.61 44.20
CA ILE A 4 8.46 -29.41 43.37
C ILE A 4 7.39 -29.58 42.28
N PHE A 5 6.36 -28.75 42.32
CA PHE A 5 5.37 -28.66 41.23
C PHE A 5 5.98 -27.84 40.09
N TYR A 6 6.32 -28.50 38.99
CA TYR A 6 6.53 -27.82 37.72
C TYR A 6 5.16 -27.45 37.14
N LEU A 7 4.79 -26.18 37.27
CA LEU A 7 3.65 -25.64 36.55
C LEU A 7 4.10 -25.43 35.09
N ALA A 8 3.86 -26.45 34.25
CA ALA A 8 3.99 -26.27 32.81
C ALA A 8 2.83 -25.39 32.34
N CYS A 9 3.07 -24.09 32.25
CA CYS A 9 2.17 -23.15 31.61
C CYS A 9 2.19 -23.48 30.11
N PHE A 10 1.30 -24.36 29.66
CA PHE A 10 0.94 -24.46 28.25
C PHE A 10 0.27 -23.14 27.90
N THR A 11 1.04 -22.19 27.37
CA THR A 11 0.47 -21.05 26.67
C THR A 11 -0.31 -21.62 25.50
N SER A 12 -1.63 -21.68 25.64
CA SER A 12 -2.53 -21.82 24.50
C SER A 12 -2.07 -20.83 23.45
N ALA A 13 -1.62 -21.31 22.30
CA ALA A 13 -1.41 -20.46 21.14
C ALA A 13 -2.76 -19.79 20.86
N LEU A 14 -2.90 -18.55 21.32
CA LEU A 14 -4.06 -17.74 20.99
C LEU A 14 -4.07 -17.67 19.46
N ALA A 15 -5.18 -18.09 18.86
CA ALA A 15 -5.40 -17.87 17.44
C ALA A 15 -5.13 -16.39 17.17
N GLN A 16 -4.15 -16.11 16.31
CA GLN A 16 -3.77 -14.75 16.00
C GLN A 16 -4.76 -14.23 14.97
N ASP A 17 -5.60 -13.29 15.39
CA ASP A 17 -6.60 -12.67 14.52
C ASP A 17 -6.07 -11.38 13.91
N PHE A 18 -6.60 -11.03 12.74
CA PHE A 18 -6.28 -9.77 12.09
C PHE A 18 -6.77 -8.60 12.94
N LYS A 19 -5.84 -7.70 13.28
CA LYS A 19 -6.13 -6.45 13.97
C LYS A 19 -6.20 -5.31 12.97
N ILE A 20 -7.31 -4.58 12.99
CA ILE A 20 -7.48 -3.36 12.20
C ILE A 20 -6.56 -2.29 12.77
N ILE A 21 -5.70 -1.73 11.92
CA ILE A 21 -4.76 -0.66 12.28
C ILE A 21 -5.08 0.67 11.61
N PHE A 22 -5.85 0.62 10.53
CA PHE A 22 -6.26 1.82 9.81
C PHE A 22 -7.61 1.60 9.13
N THR A 23 -8.47 2.60 9.19
CA THR A 23 -9.70 2.67 8.39
C THR A 23 -9.82 4.03 7.71
N ALA A 24 -10.49 4.08 6.57
CA ALA A 24 -10.85 5.31 5.87
C ALA A 24 -12.08 5.10 4.99
N PHE A 25 -12.66 6.22 4.56
CA PHE A 25 -13.75 6.28 3.58
C PHE A 25 -15.00 5.53 4.07
N GLU A 26 -15.27 5.61 5.38
CA GLU A 26 -16.45 5.01 6.01
C GLU A 26 -17.02 5.92 7.11
N GLY A 27 -18.35 5.94 7.23
CA GLY A 27 -19.05 6.69 8.29
C GLY A 27 -18.69 8.17 8.27
N SER A 28 -18.10 8.67 9.35
CA SER A 28 -17.59 10.05 9.47
C SER A 28 -16.09 10.20 9.14
N ASN A 29 -15.41 9.11 8.79
CA ASN A 29 -13.96 9.07 8.55
C ASN A 29 -13.64 9.22 7.05
N TRP A 30 -13.73 10.46 6.55
CA TRP A 30 -13.44 10.85 5.16
C TRP A 30 -12.16 11.67 5.05
N ASN A 31 -11.14 11.36 5.86
CA ASN A 31 -9.87 12.07 5.84
C ASN A 31 -8.93 11.51 4.74
N ASP A 32 -8.58 12.37 3.80
CA ASP A 32 -7.70 12.10 2.65
C ASP A 32 -6.27 12.66 2.81
N LYS A 33 -5.96 13.39 3.90
CA LYS A 33 -4.69 14.15 4.04
C LYS A 33 -3.39 13.36 3.87
N GLU A 34 -3.42 12.05 4.12
CA GLU A 34 -2.25 11.17 3.99
C GLU A 34 -2.29 10.32 2.72
N TRP A 35 -3.31 10.51 1.88
CA TRP A 35 -3.42 9.90 0.56
C TRP A 35 -2.87 10.86 -0.48
N PHE A 36 -1.97 10.36 -1.31
CA PHE A 36 -1.64 11.02 -2.56
C PHE A 36 -2.65 10.62 -3.62
N TYR A 37 -3.00 11.54 -4.51
CA TYR A 37 -3.82 11.27 -5.66
C TYR A 37 -3.46 12.20 -6.83
N SER A 38 -3.65 11.72 -8.05
CA SER A 38 -3.42 12.49 -9.28
C SER A 38 -4.56 12.32 -10.28
N ASP A 39 -4.59 13.23 -11.27
CA ASP A 39 -5.53 13.21 -12.40
C ASP A 39 -7.00 13.10 -11.94
N ILE A 40 -7.39 14.01 -11.05
CA ILE A 40 -8.74 14.08 -10.47
C ILE A 40 -9.58 15.17 -11.14
N TYR A 41 -10.90 14.99 -11.11
CA TYR A 41 -11.87 15.96 -11.60
C TYR A 41 -12.91 16.31 -10.52
N GLY A 42 -13.40 17.56 -10.49
CA GLY A 42 -14.55 17.96 -9.68
C GLY A 42 -14.43 17.90 -8.14
N GLY A 43 -13.31 17.43 -7.60
CA GLY A 43 -13.07 17.19 -6.17
C GLY A 43 -12.38 15.85 -5.95
N ILE A 44 -12.17 15.44 -4.70
CA ILE A 44 -11.61 14.11 -4.38
C ILE A 44 -12.69 13.10 -3.93
N PHE A 45 -13.90 13.58 -3.70
CA PHE A 45 -15.03 12.76 -3.29
C PHE A 45 -16.19 12.93 -4.25
N GLY A 46 -16.68 11.80 -4.75
CA GLY A 46 -17.85 11.67 -5.59
C GLY A 46 -18.97 10.98 -4.82
N TYR A 47 -20.14 10.92 -5.45
CA TYR A 47 -21.32 10.27 -4.89
C TYR A 47 -21.94 9.37 -5.94
N CYS A 48 -22.34 8.18 -5.51
CA CYS A 48 -23.17 7.27 -6.29
C CYS A 48 -24.29 6.77 -5.39
N GLU A 49 -25.54 6.85 -5.88
CA GLU A 49 -26.74 6.76 -5.04
C GLU A 49 -26.65 7.66 -3.79
N ASN A 50 -26.55 7.06 -2.61
CA ASN A 50 -26.41 7.70 -1.30
C ASN A 50 -25.08 7.34 -0.62
N GLU A 51 -24.13 6.75 -1.35
CA GLU A 51 -22.80 6.42 -0.85
C GLU A 51 -21.80 7.46 -1.37
N MET A 52 -21.14 8.14 -0.43
CA MET A 52 -19.97 8.95 -0.71
C MET A 52 -18.81 8.01 -1.06
N LEU A 53 -17.95 8.42 -1.98
CA LEU A 53 -16.82 7.63 -2.48
C LEU A 53 -15.56 8.48 -2.43
N PHE A 54 -14.44 7.87 -2.04
CA PHE A 54 -13.11 8.43 -2.35
C PHE A 54 -12.82 8.09 -3.81
N GLY A 55 -12.68 9.12 -4.64
CA GLY A 55 -12.92 8.97 -6.06
C GLY A 55 -14.40 9.03 -6.40
N GLY A 56 -14.85 8.14 -7.26
CA GLY A 56 -16.22 8.02 -7.72
C GLY A 56 -16.46 8.73 -9.04
N HIS A 57 -17.74 8.79 -9.40
CA HIS A 57 -18.21 9.38 -10.66
C HIS A 57 -17.70 10.82 -10.81
N TYR A 58 -17.14 11.14 -11.99
CA TYR A 58 -16.51 12.43 -12.28
C TYR A 58 -15.28 12.77 -11.44
N VAL A 59 -14.67 11.82 -10.76
CA VAL A 59 -13.49 12.07 -9.93
C VAL A 59 -12.27 11.30 -10.44
N PHE A 60 -12.26 9.97 -10.29
CA PHE A 60 -11.17 9.14 -10.80
C PHE A 60 -11.60 8.46 -12.10
N GLY A 61 -10.78 8.58 -13.15
CA GLY A 61 -10.98 7.98 -14.48
C GLY A 61 -9.63 7.60 -15.09
N ALA A 62 -9.45 7.80 -16.40
CA ALA A 62 -8.17 7.57 -17.07
C ALA A 62 -7.00 8.30 -16.40
N ASN A 63 -5.90 7.56 -16.20
CA ASN A 63 -4.65 7.96 -15.53
C ASN A 63 -4.77 8.32 -14.04
N SER A 64 -5.97 8.25 -13.45
CA SER A 64 -6.11 8.51 -12.02
C SER A 64 -5.38 7.47 -11.19
N LEU A 65 -4.73 7.95 -10.14
CA LEU A 65 -4.00 7.14 -9.19
C LEU A 65 -4.30 7.65 -7.79
N ALA A 66 -4.45 6.72 -6.85
CA ALA A 66 -4.45 7.03 -5.42
C ALA A 66 -3.43 6.13 -4.72
N SER A 67 -2.60 6.69 -3.86
CA SER A 67 -1.57 5.92 -3.16
C SER A 67 -1.34 6.40 -1.74
N ARG A 68 -0.79 5.51 -0.93
CA ARG A 68 -0.38 5.82 0.43
C ARG A 68 0.71 4.87 0.92
N GLN A 69 1.60 5.42 1.73
CA GLN A 69 2.56 4.67 2.50
C GLN A 69 2.12 4.59 3.97
N PHE A 70 2.22 3.41 4.55
CA PHE A 70 1.89 3.14 5.95
C PHE A 70 3.13 2.73 6.73
N ILE A 71 3.22 3.19 7.97
CA ILE A 71 4.19 2.73 8.96
C ILE A 71 3.47 1.75 9.88
N LEU A 72 3.80 0.48 9.77
CA LEU A 72 3.11 -0.62 10.42
C LEU A 72 3.89 -1.10 11.66
N PRO A 73 3.21 -1.47 12.76
CA PRO A 73 3.90 -2.17 13.85
C PRO A 73 4.36 -3.57 13.37
N PRO A 74 5.23 -4.27 14.11
CA PRO A 74 5.71 -5.59 13.71
C PRO A 74 4.58 -6.59 13.41
N HIS A 75 4.65 -7.26 12.26
CA HIS A 75 3.61 -8.16 11.74
C HIS A 75 4.16 -9.21 10.76
N TYR A 76 3.34 -10.21 10.44
CA TYR A 76 3.64 -11.28 9.45
C TYR A 76 2.81 -11.16 8.17
N ASN A 77 1.67 -10.46 8.25
CA ASN A 77 0.69 -10.44 7.19
C ASN A 77 -0.06 -9.11 7.21
N VAL A 78 -0.38 -8.62 6.02
CA VAL A 78 -1.24 -7.45 5.80
C VAL A 78 -2.48 -7.92 5.08
N LYS A 79 -3.65 -7.53 5.57
CA LYS A 79 -4.95 -7.71 4.91
C LYS A 79 -5.50 -6.35 4.53
N ILE A 80 -5.91 -6.25 3.26
CA ILE A 80 -6.56 -5.08 2.70
C ILE A 80 -8.01 -5.47 2.43
N GLN A 81 -8.92 -4.61 2.88
CA GLN A 81 -10.35 -4.72 2.60
C GLN A 81 -10.84 -3.36 2.11
N LEU A 82 -11.64 -3.35 1.05
CA LEU A 82 -12.31 -2.16 0.58
C LEU A 82 -13.54 -2.53 -0.24
N ARG A 83 -14.49 -1.60 -0.31
CA ARG A 83 -15.60 -1.68 -1.25
C ARG A 83 -15.25 -0.84 -2.47
N PHE A 84 -15.06 -1.51 -3.59
CA PHE A 84 -14.74 -0.92 -4.89
C PHE A 84 -16.01 -0.65 -5.69
N TRP A 85 -16.00 0.46 -6.42
CA TRP A 85 -17.07 0.89 -7.30
C TRP A 85 -16.49 1.09 -8.70
N LYS A 86 -16.91 0.23 -9.63
CA LYS A 86 -16.81 0.41 -11.07
C LYS A 86 -17.99 1.25 -11.54
N ILE A 87 -17.74 2.30 -12.32
CA ILE A 87 -18.79 3.25 -12.75
C ILE A 87 -18.72 3.43 -14.27
N ASP A 88 -19.90 3.35 -14.91
CA ASP A 88 -20.13 3.50 -16.35
C ASP A 88 -19.48 2.40 -17.22
N SER A 89 -18.88 2.74 -18.36
CA SER A 89 -18.73 1.86 -19.52
C SER A 89 -17.38 1.16 -19.69
N TRP A 90 -16.89 0.46 -18.67
CA TRP A 90 -15.57 -0.19 -18.77
C TRP A 90 -15.57 -1.33 -19.78
N ASP A 91 -14.78 -1.28 -20.85
CA ASP A 91 -14.90 -2.17 -22.01
C ASP A 91 -13.89 -3.33 -22.08
N GLY A 92 -13.61 -3.93 -20.91
CA GLY A 92 -12.57 -4.97 -20.74
C GLY A 92 -11.37 -4.47 -19.96
N GLU A 93 -11.48 -3.28 -19.39
CA GLU A 93 -10.49 -2.59 -18.59
C GLU A 93 -10.41 -3.16 -17.18
N PHE A 94 -9.37 -2.78 -16.44
CA PHE A 94 -9.12 -3.31 -15.11
C PHE A 94 -8.83 -2.26 -14.05
N PHE A 95 -9.21 -2.60 -12.83
CA PHE A 95 -8.75 -1.95 -11.61
C PHE A 95 -7.58 -2.74 -11.05
N GLN A 96 -6.57 -2.03 -10.57
CA GLN A 96 -5.34 -2.62 -10.05
C GLN A 96 -5.04 -2.09 -8.64
N LEU A 97 -4.79 -3.03 -7.73
CA LEU A 97 -4.26 -2.78 -6.40
C LEU A 97 -2.83 -3.30 -6.34
N ILE A 98 -1.88 -2.41 -6.14
CA ILE A 98 -0.45 -2.71 -6.00
C ILE A 98 -0.08 -2.54 -4.53
N ALA A 99 0.11 -3.65 -3.83
CA ALA A 99 0.52 -3.74 -2.44
C ALA A 99 2.00 -4.14 -2.38
N ASP A 100 2.88 -3.16 -2.28
CA ASP A 100 4.31 -3.27 -2.58
C ASP A 100 4.58 -3.92 -3.96
N HIS A 101 5.02 -5.17 -3.99
CA HIS A 101 5.30 -5.93 -5.22
C HIS A 101 4.15 -6.88 -5.59
N TYR A 102 3.14 -7.02 -4.73
CA TYR A 102 1.97 -7.85 -4.99
C TYR A 102 0.94 -7.05 -5.78
N VAL A 103 0.60 -7.54 -6.96
CA VAL A 103 -0.37 -6.92 -7.85
C VAL A 103 -1.65 -7.75 -7.87
N LYS A 104 -2.78 -7.12 -7.57
CA LYS A 104 -4.13 -7.67 -7.73
C LYS A 104 -4.87 -6.89 -8.81
N ILE A 105 -5.38 -7.61 -9.81
CA ILE A 105 -6.06 -7.05 -10.98
C ILE A 105 -7.51 -7.58 -10.98
N PHE A 106 -8.45 -6.68 -11.21
CA PHE A 106 -9.88 -6.97 -11.35
C PHE A 106 -10.33 -6.41 -12.70
N GLN A 107 -10.71 -7.29 -13.62
CA GLN A 107 -11.18 -6.91 -14.94
C GLN A 107 -12.70 -6.76 -14.94
N PHE A 108 -13.19 -5.74 -15.65
CA PHE A 108 -14.61 -5.39 -15.73
C PHE A 108 -15.06 -5.17 -17.16
N TRP A 109 -16.34 -5.42 -17.41
CA TRP A 109 -16.98 -5.26 -18.71
C TRP A 109 -18.16 -4.29 -18.63
N PRO A 110 -18.68 -3.79 -19.77
CA PRO A 110 -19.67 -2.71 -19.74
C PRO A 110 -20.94 -3.15 -19.03
N ASN A 111 -21.37 -4.39 -19.29
CA ASN A 111 -22.63 -4.93 -18.78
C ASN A 111 -22.54 -5.53 -17.37
N ASP A 112 -21.38 -5.49 -16.71
CA ASP A 112 -21.25 -6.03 -15.35
C ASP A 112 -21.97 -5.16 -14.33
N GLY A 113 -22.82 -5.76 -13.49
CA GLY A 113 -23.55 -5.05 -12.43
C GLY A 113 -24.91 -4.48 -12.88
N GLY A 114 -25.25 -3.27 -12.42
CA GLY A 114 -26.52 -2.59 -12.68
C GLY A 114 -26.40 -1.06 -12.65
N ASP A 115 -27.48 -0.32 -12.86
CA ASP A 115 -27.46 1.15 -12.86
C ASP A 115 -27.59 1.70 -11.42
N TYR A 116 -26.47 1.92 -10.74
CA TYR A 116 -26.44 2.46 -9.38
C TYR A 116 -26.26 4.00 -9.41
N CYS A 117 -25.40 4.52 -10.28
CA CYS A 117 -25.10 5.95 -10.35
C CYS A 117 -26.06 6.72 -11.27
N GLY A 118 -27.12 6.08 -11.77
CA GLY A 118 -28.26 6.70 -12.47
C GLY A 118 -28.00 7.03 -13.93
N ARG A 119 -27.00 6.39 -14.54
CA ARG A 119 -26.52 6.67 -15.91
C ARG A 119 -26.27 5.44 -16.77
N GLY A 120 -26.48 4.23 -16.24
CA GLY A 120 -26.32 2.98 -16.97
C GLY A 120 -27.35 2.76 -18.07
N LYS A 121 -27.32 3.60 -19.10
CA LYS A 121 -28.13 3.47 -20.29
C LYS A 121 -27.37 2.65 -21.32
N LYS A 122 -28.02 1.59 -21.83
CA LYS A 122 -27.54 0.74 -22.93
C LYS A 122 -26.31 -0.13 -22.63
N GLY A 123 -26.20 -0.66 -21.41
CA GLY A 123 -25.16 -1.64 -21.08
C GLY A 123 -23.89 -1.04 -20.50
N ASN A 124 -23.98 0.15 -19.90
CA ASN A 124 -22.93 0.78 -19.13
C ASN A 124 -23.23 0.66 -17.63
N ASN A 125 -23.20 -0.54 -17.12
CA ASN A 125 -23.62 -0.84 -15.77
C ASN A 125 -22.53 -0.47 -14.76
N ASP A 126 -22.92 0.02 -13.60
CA ASP A 126 -22.05 0.18 -12.46
C ASP A 126 -21.94 -1.13 -11.68
N GLN A 127 -20.81 -1.40 -11.05
CA GLN A 127 -20.62 -2.59 -10.25
C GLN A 127 -19.94 -2.28 -8.92
N VAL A 128 -20.50 -2.87 -7.85
CA VAL A 128 -19.93 -2.79 -6.51
C VAL A 128 -19.31 -4.13 -6.17
N VAL A 129 -18.04 -4.13 -5.76
CA VAL A 129 -17.29 -5.34 -5.39
C VAL A 129 -16.62 -5.11 -4.04
N ASP A 130 -16.91 -5.99 -3.08
CA ASP A 130 -16.15 -6.04 -1.83
C ASP A 130 -14.85 -6.82 -2.08
N ILE A 131 -13.73 -6.11 -2.08
CA ILE A 131 -12.39 -6.65 -2.30
C ILE A 131 -11.75 -6.96 -0.96
N GLU A 132 -11.29 -8.20 -0.80
CA GLU A 132 -10.48 -8.64 0.34
C GLU A 132 -9.34 -9.53 -0.14
N PHE A 133 -8.12 -9.23 0.29
CA PHE A 133 -6.98 -10.14 0.14
C PHE A 133 -5.94 -9.89 1.22
N SER A 134 -5.09 -10.89 1.45
CA SER A 134 -4.00 -10.82 2.40
C SER A 134 -2.69 -11.24 1.75
N ILE A 135 -1.61 -10.58 2.14
CA ILE A 135 -0.25 -10.84 1.66
C ILE A 135 0.70 -11.03 2.84
N GLN A 136 1.63 -11.94 2.68
CA GLN A 136 2.74 -12.07 3.60
C GLN A 136 3.61 -10.82 3.50
N HIS A 137 3.79 -10.14 4.62
CA HIS A 137 4.50 -8.87 4.67
C HIS A 137 5.09 -8.67 6.06
N TYR A 138 6.34 -8.19 6.09
CA TYR A 138 7.16 -8.10 7.30
C TYR A 138 7.76 -6.71 7.51
N SER A 139 7.88 -5.93 6.43
CA SER A 139 8.50 -4.61 6.50
C SER A 139 7.63 -3.67 7.32
N GLN A 140 8.25 -2.76 8.05
CA GLN A 140 7.52 -1.69 8.71
C GLN A 140 6.87 -0.73 7.70
N LEU A 141 7.48 -0.54 6.52
CA LEU A 141 6.94 0.30 5.47
C LEU A 141 6.10 -0.53 4.51
N PHE A 142 4.84 -0.16 4.34
CA PHE A 142 3.91 -0.78 3.41
C PHE A 142 3.37 0.26 2.43
N ALA A 143 3.54 0.05 1.13
CA ALA A 143 3.00 0.93 0.10
C ALA A 143 1.76 0.32 -0.57
N LEU A 144 0.70 1.11 -0.71
CA LEU A 144 -0.48 0.76 -1.46
C LEU A 144 -0.70 1.77 -2.58
N ILE A 145 -0.89 1.29 -3.80
CA ILE A 145 -1.28 2.09 -4.96
C ILE A 145 -2.54 1.47 -5.56
N MET A 146 -3.50 2.33 -5.90
CA MET A 146 -4.77 1.99 -6.54
C MET A 146 -4.85 2.78 -7.85
N THR A 147 -5.08 2.09 -8.95
CA THR A 147 -5.19 2.71 -10.28
C THR A 147 -6.00 1.82 -11.22
N SER A 148 -6.18 2.25 -12.46
CA SER A 148 -7.01 1.56 -13.44
C SER A 148 -6.42 1.71 -14.84
N SER A 149 -6.82 0.83 -15.76
CA SER A 149 -6.46 0.92 -17.17
C SER A 149 -7.43 1.75 -18.00
N LEU A 150 -8.27 2.57 -17.37
CA LEU A 150 -9.31 3.34 -18.05
C LEU A 150 -8.71 4.18 -19.17
N ASP A 151 -9.35 4.13 -20.33
CA ASP A 151 -8.95 4.93 -21.48
C ASP A 151 -9.82 6.18 -21.66
N GLU A 152 -10.93 6.29 -20.93
CA GLU A 152 -11.74 7.50 -20.85
C GLU A 152 -11.56 8.30 -19.55
N HIS A 153 -11.50 9.63 -19.69
CA HIS A 153 -11.44 10.51 -18.54
C HIS A 153 -12.75 10.51 -17.75
N ALA A 154 -12.63 10.70 -16.42
CA ALA A 154 -13.78 10.76 -15.53
C ALA A 154 -14.81 11.81 -15.97
N TYR A 155 -14.35 12.91 -16.59
CA TYR A 155 -15.20 13.95 -17.15
C TYR A 155 -14.80 14.27 -18.60
N ASN A 156 -15.70 13.99 -19.54
CA ASN A 156 -15.58 14.41 -20.93
C ASN A 156 -16.73 15.40 -21.30
N VAL A 157 -16.38 16.65 -21.59
CA VAL A 157 -17.35 17.71 -21.97
C VAL A 157 -17.95 17.45 -23.35
N ILE A 158 -17.19 16.79 -24.23
CA ILE A 158 -17.57 16.57 -25.64
C ILE A 158 -18.45 15.31 -25.76
N VAL A 159 -18.24 14.32 -24.89
CA VAL A 159 -19.00 13.07 -24.86
C VAL A 159 -19.64 12.87 -23.47
N LEU A 160 -20.92 13.25 -23.36
CA LEU A 160 -21.68 13.17 -22.09
C LEU A 160 -22.15 11.74 -21.72
N ARG A 161 -21.64 10.68 -22.37
CA ARG A 161 -22.24 9.34 -22.32
C ARG A 161 -21.27 8.18 -22.14
N GLN A 162 -19.98 8.46 -22.06
CA GLN A 162 -18.94 7.46 -21.87
C GLN A 162 -17.94 8.11 -20.90
N GLN A 163 -18.16 7.85 -19.61
CA GLN A 163 -17.43 8.45 -18.51
C GLN A 163 -17.02 7.35 -17.56
N GLU A 164 -15.94 6.67 -17.91
CA GLU A 164 -15.39 5.65 -17.05
C GLU A 164 -14.88 6.29 -15.76
N SER A 165 -15.35 5.75 -14.64
CA SER A 165 -14.88 6.19 -13.34
C SER A 165 -14.76 5.04 -12.36
N TRP A 166 -13.99 5.26 -11.30
CA TRP A 166 -13.97 4.36 -10.16
C TRP A 166 -13.94 5.12 -8.84
N GLY A 167 -14.38 4.45 -7.78
CA GLY A 167 -14.25 4.94 -6.42
C GLY A 167 -14.08 3.81 -5.42
N VAL A 168 -13.68 4.18 -4.21
CA VAL A 168 -13.58 3.24 -3.09
C VAL A 168 -14.27 3.79 -1.85
N SER A 169 -14.74 2.88 -1.03
CA SER A 169 -15.34 3.15 0.28
C SER A 169 -14.95 2.02 1.24
N ARG A 170 -15.12 2.23 2.55
CA ARG A 170 -14.94 1.21 3.59
C ARG A 170 -13.56 0.56 3.56
N PHE A 171 -12.54 1.39 3.35
CA PHE A 171 -11.16 0.94 3.34
C PHE A 171 -10.72 0.54 4.75
N LYS A 172 -10.17 -0.66 4.88
CA LYS A 172 -9.57 -1.18 6.11
C LYS A 172 -8.24 -1.83 5.81
N LEU A 173 -7.25 -1.48 6.61
CA LEU A 173 -5.97 -2.15 6.67
C LEU A 173 -5.88 -2.87 7.99
N SER A 174 -5.63 -4.18 7.92
CA SER A 174 -5.45 -5.03 9.09
C SER A 174 -4.14 -5.78 8.99
N ILE A 175 -3.60 -6.18 10.13
CA ILE A 175 -2.36 -6.96 10.21
C ILE A 175 -2.52 -8.16 11.13
N LEU A 176 -1.76 -9.21 10.85
CA LEU A 176 -1.44 -10.23 11.85
C LEU A 176 -0.18 -9.78 12.57
N GLU A 177 -0.35 -9.20 13.76
CA GLU A 177 0.77 -8.66 14.56
C GLU A 177 1.80 -9.74 14.87
N CYS A 178 3.00 -9.32 15.22
CA CYS A 178 3.98 -10.20 15.83
C CYS A 178 3.56 -10.70 17.23
N PHE A 179 4.20 -11.75 17.73
CA PHE A 179 4.14 -12.03 19.18
C PHE A 179 4.70 -10.84 19.98
N VAL A 180 4.14 -10.62 21.17
CA VAL A 180 4.54 -9.50 22.03
C VAL A 180 6.05 -9.56 22.31
N GLY A 181 6.75 -8.46 22.01
CA GLY A 181 8.19 -8.31 22.21
C GLY A 181 9.04 -8.62 20.97
N CYS A 182 8.49 -9.23 19.93
CA CYS A 182 9.21 -9.36 18.66
C CYS A 182 9.23 -8.03 17.91
N LEU A 183 10.40 -7.66 17.36
CA LEU A 183 10.57 -6.47 16.52
C LEU A 183 10.54 -6.78 15.02
N SER A 184 10.81 -8.02 14.65
CA SER A 184 10.66 -8.58 13.31
C SER A 184 10.28 -10.05 13.46
N CYS A 185 9.50 -10.57 12.52
CA CYS A 185 9.01 -11.93 12.62
C CYS A 185 9.05 -12.68 11.30
N GLU A 186 10.24 -12.78 10.72
CA GLU A 186 10.45 -13.54 9.49
C GLU A 186 10.25 -15.06 9.69
N ASP A 187 10.38 -15.55 10.93
CA ASP A 187 10.19 -16.94 11.33
C ASP A 187 9.05 -17.12 12.37
N SER A 188 8.31 -18.21 12.25
CA SER A 188 7.15 -18.55 13.10
C SER A 188 7.53 -19.06 14.50
N THR A 189 8.75 -18.76 14.96
CA THR A 189 9.29 -19.26 16.22
C THR A 189 9.64 -18.10 17.16
N SER A 190 9.72 -18.37 18.46
CA SER A 190 10.11 -17.40 19.50
C SER A 190 11.54 -16.84 19.35
N SER A 191 12.24 -17.19 18.26
CA SER A 191 13.56 -16.70 17.83
C SER A 191 13.59 -15.20 17.57
N CYS A 192 12.43 -14.58 17.32
CA CYS A 192 12.28 -13.14 17.12
C CYS A 192 12.84 -12.29 18.28
N LEU A 193 12.90 -12.84 19.51
CA LEU A 193 13.37 -12.16 20.72
C LEU A 193 14.90 -12.05 20.78
N ILE A 194 15.61 -12.75 19.90
CA ILE A 194 17.08 -12.74 19.80
C ILE A 194 17.54 -11.55 18.96
N TRP A 195 16.66 -11.01 18.10
CA TRP A 195 16.95 -9.86 17.26
C TRP A 195 16.60 -8.56 17.98
N SER A 196 17.56 -7.65 18.05
CA SER A 196 17.29 -6.25 18.38
C SER A 196 17.23 -5.44 17.09
N SER A 197 16.13 -4.71 16.88
CA SER A 197 16.07 -3.77 15.75
C SER A 197 16.93 -2.57 16.08
N LEU A 198 18.02 -2.41 15.33
CA LEU A 198 18.90 -1.26 15.52
C LEU A 198 18.42 -0.02 14.76
N ALA A 199 17.51 -0.22 13.79
CA ALA A 199 16.63 0.79 13.22
C ALA A 199 15.78 0.25 12.07
N SER A 200 14.63 0.88 11.86
CA SER A 200 13.99 0.97 10.56
C SER A 200 14.21 2.39 10.04
N TYR A 201 15.18 2.51 9.14
CA TYR A 201 15.52 3.78 8.53
C TYR A 201 14.48 4.12 7.44
N TRP A 202 14.23 5.41 7.22
CA TRP A 202 13.33 6.02 6.21
C TRP A 202 11.87 6.28 6.58
N GLN A 203 11.57 6.63 7.84
CA GLN A 203 10.16 6.75 8.27
C GLN A 203 9.54 8.14 8.15
N THR A 204 10.30 9.23 8.28
CA THR A 204 9.72 10.59 8.25
C THR A 204 10.69 11.71 7.86
N GLN A 205 12.00 11.51 8.02
CA GLN A 205 13.04 12.54 7.85
C GLN A 205 14.23 11.97 7.06
N MET A 206 14.02 11.68 5.76
CA MET A 206 15.03 10.99 4.93
C MET A 206 16.40 11.70 4.89
N ASN A 207 16.40 13.04 4.91
CA ASN A 207 17.62 13.84 4.86
C ASN A 207 18.42 13.81 6.17
N GLU A 208 17.79 13.46 7.29
CA GLU A 208 18.44 13.38 8.61
C GLU A 208 18.95 11.97 8.91
N ASP A 209 18.62 11.00 8.04
CA ASP A 209 18.93 9.59 8.26
C ASP A 209 20.38 9.25 7.90
N GLY A 210 21.18 10.21 7.42
CA GLY A 210 22.64 10.09 7.33
C GLY A 210 23.18 9.17 6.24
N TRP A 211 22.36 8.78 5.27
CA TRP A 211 22.81 8.06 4.08
C TRP A 211 23.48 9.00 3.07
N LEU A 212 24.57 8.52 2.48
CA LEU A 212 25.41 9.29 1.57
C LEU A 212 25.51 8.61 0.20
N ILE A 213 25.50 9.41 -0.85
CA ILE A 213 25.91 9.03 -2.20
C ILE A 213 27.43 9.17 -2.27
N ASN A 214 28.12 8.11 -2.69
CA ASN A 214 29.58 8.07 -2.86
C ASN A 214 30.35 8.57 -1.61
N GLY A 215 29.79 8.34 -0.42
CA GLY A 215 30.37 8.70 0.87
C GLY A 215 30.46 10.20 1.21
N ASN A 216 29.93 11.11 0.39
CA ASN A 216 30.12 12.55 0.61
C ASN A 216 28.88 13.44 0.42
N GLN A 217 27.87 12.98 -0.30
CA GLN A 217 26.68 13.77 -0.61
C GLN A 217 25.47 13.19 0.10
N ILE A 218 24.72 13.98 0.86
CA ILE A 218 23.46 13.51 1.46
C ILE A 218 22.52 13.07 0.34
N VAL A 219 22.03 11.84 0.44
CA VAL A 219 21.07 11.30 -0.54
C VAL A 219 19.74 12.04 -0.42
N GLY A 220 19.19 12.44 -1.56
CA GLY A 220 17.85 13.01 -1.62
C GLY A 220 16.76 11.94 -1.73
N PHE A 221 15.54 12.39 -1.94
CA PHE A 221 14.39 11.52 -2.22
C PHE A 221 13.60 12.03 -3.42
N SER A 222 12.87 11.15 -4.06
CA SER A 222 11.91 11.47 -5.11
C SER A 222 10.54 10.88 -4.79
N TYR A 223 9.55 11.15 -5.63
CA TYR A 223 8.24 10.53 -5.55
C TYR A 223 8.00 9.65 -6.77
N CYS A 224 7.47 8.45 -6.55
CA CYS A 224 6.98 7.56 -7.60
C CYS A 224 5.51 7.25 -7.33
N GLY A 225 4.61 7.80 -8.15
CA GLY A 225 3.17 7.66 -7.94
C GLY A 225 2.73 8.07 -6.52
N GLY A 226 3.27 9.17 -5.99
CA GLY A 226 3.00 9.65 -4.63
C GLY A 226 3.76 8.96 -3.50
N ILE A 227 4.40 7.82 -3.75
CA ILE A 227 5.23 7.13 -2.77
C ILE A 227 6.60 7.79 -2.70
N GLN A 228 7.00 8.21 -1.51
CA GLN A 228 8.31 8.79 -1.28
C GLN A 228 9.37 7.68 -1.26
N ILE A 229 10.37 7.80 -2.14
CA ILE A 229 11.47 6.84 -2.27
C ILE A 229 12.81 7.55 -2.14
N VAL A 230 13.77 6.88 -1.51
CA VAL A 230 15.15 7.36 -1.43
C VAL A 230 15.78 7.26 -2.81
N GLY A 231 16.46 8.32 -3.24
CA GLY A 231 17.03 8.37 -4.58
C GLY A 231 15.95 8.57 -5.64
N GLY A 232 15.92 7.67 -6.63
CA GLY A 232 15.01 7.73 -7.77
C GLY A 232 15.60 8.42 -9.01
N THR A 233 14.74 8.61 -10.03
CA THR A 233 15.16 9.09 -11.35
C THR A 233 15.73 10.51 -11.22
N SER A 234 17.01 10.67 -11.55
CA SER A 234 17.81 11.91 -11.45
C SER A 234 18.56 12.14 -10.13
N ILE A 235 18.36 11.32 -9.08
CA ILE A 235 19.13 11.40 -7.82
C ILE A 235 20.22 10.34 -7.76
N LEU A 236 19.84 9.06 -7.95
CA LEU A 236 20.81 7.96 -8.03
C LEU A 236 21.03 7.60 -9.50
N ARG A 237 22.29 7.54 -9.91
CA ARG A 237 22.72 7.30 -11.30
C ARG A 237 23.60 6.06 -11.38
N GLN A 238 23.87 5.63 -12.60
CA GLN A 238 24.80 4.55 -12.86
C GLN A 238 26.16 4.82 -12.20
N GLY A 239 26.62 3.87 -11.39
CA GLY A 239 27.90 3.94 -10.69
C GLY A 239 27.88 4.61 -9.33
N ASP A 240 26.74 5.19 -8.90
CA ASP A 240 26.61 5.71 -7.55
C ASP A 240 26.51 4.59 -6.51
N SER A 241 27.23 4.72 -5.39
CA SER A 241 27.06 3.89 -4.20
C SER A 241 26.20 4.62 -3.16
N LEU A 242 25.32 3.86 -2.50
CA LEU A 242 24.57 4.35 -1.34
C LEU A 242 25.18 3.78 -0.06
N GLU A 243 25.71 4.65 0.79
CA GLU A 243 26.54 4.28 1.94
C GLU A 243 26.02 4.88 3.24
N LYS A 244 26.05 4.09 4.32
CA LYS A 244 25.82 4.57 5.68
C LYS A 244 26.72 3.81 6.65
N THR A 245 27.45 4.55 7.48
CA THR A 245 28.24 3.96 8.55
C THR A 245 27.43 3.95 9.83
N LEU A 246 27.06 2.77 10.30
CA LEU A 246 26.46 2.58 11.62
C LEU A 246 27.58 2.49 12.66
N LYS A 247 27.58 3.41 13.63
CA LYS A 247 28.50 3.43 14.77
C LYS A 247 27.79 2.90 16.01
N ASP A 248 28.57 2.51 17.01
CA ASP A 248 28.06 2.12 18.33
C ASP A 248 27.07 0.94 18.31
N LEU A 249 27.30 -0.01 17.39
CA LEU A 249 26.58 -1.27 17.38
C LEU A 249 26.81 -2.00 18.73
N PRO A 250 25.76 -2.45 19.44
CA PRO A 250 25.94 -3.28 20.62
C PRO A 250 26.66 -4.58 20.24
N ASN A 251 27.30 -5.24 21.21
CA ASN A 251 27.96 -6.53 20.96
C ASN A 251 26.97 -7.51 20.31
N HIS A 252 27.33 -8.02 19.13
CA HIS A 252 26.47 -8.87 18.32
C HIS A 252 27.27 -10.02 17.70
N TYR A 253 26.59 -11.14 17.43
CA TYR A 253 27.16 -12.30 16.74
C TYR A 253 26.80 -12.33 15.26
N GLN A 254 25.73 -11.63 14.87
CA GLN A 254 25.20 -11.59 13.52
C GLN A 254 24.53 -10.24 13.27
N ILE A 255 24.63 -9.76 12.03
CA ILE A 255 23.88 -8.62 11.51
C ILE A 255 22.98 -9.15 10.39
N GLN A 256 21.72 -8.72 10.39
CA GLN A 256 20.80 -8.91 9.28
C GLN A 256 20.49 -7.52 8.69
N ILE A 257 20.56 -7.41 7.37
CA ILE A 257 20.21 -6.20 6.64
C ILE A 257 19.05 -6.54 5.71
N VAL A 258 17.94 -5.82 5.85
CA VAL A 258 16.75 -5.96 5.00
C VAL A 258 16.58 -4.67 4.22
N VAL A 259 16.58 -4.76 2.89
CA VAL A 259 16.44 -3.61 2.00
C VAL A 259 15.26 -3.84 1.05
N LYS A 260 14.38 -2.85 0.92
CA LYS A 260 13.32 -2.81 -0.10
C LYS A 260 13.80 -1.88 -1.22
N ILE A 261 13.94 -2.41 -2.43
CA ILE A 261 14.46 -1.71 -3.61
C ILE A 261 13.32 -1.49 -4.60
N TRP A 262 13.25 -0.29 -5.16
CA TRP A 262 12.34 0.06 -6.25
C TRP A 262 13.16 0.21 -7.54
N ALA A 263 12.95 -0.70 -8.50
CA ALA A 263 13.51 -0.59 -9.83
C ALA A 263 12.59 0.27 -10.70
N LEU A 264 13.09 1.40 -11.20
CA LEU A 264 12.32 2.38 -11.98
C LEU A 264 12.81 2.42 -13.43
N GLY A 265 11.88 2.36 -14.38
CA GLY A 265 12.19 2.34 -15.81
C GLY A 265 12.50 0.94 -16.34
N ASP A 266 13.25 0.86 -17.43
CA ASP A 266 13.68 -0.42 -18.01
C ASP A 266 14.96 -0.90 -17.31
N TRP A 267 14.89 -2.10 -16.75
CA TRP A 267 15.99 -2.79 -16.05
C TRP A 267 16.44 -4.06 -16.77
N SER A 268 16.10 -4.17 -18.06
CA SER A 268 16.46 -5.34 -18.86
C SER A 268 17.99 -5.46 -18.98
N ASN A 269 18.55 -6.48 -18.32
CA ASN A 269 19.99 -6.78 -18.20
C ASN A 269 20.80 -5.85 -17.27
N GLU A 270 20.13 -5.14 -16.37
CA GLU A 270 20.79 -4.32 -15.35
C GLU A 270 20.99 -5.12 -14.05
N ASN A 271 22.06 -4.83 -13.32
CA ASN A 271 22.34 -5.45 -12.01
C ASN A 271 22.56 -4.37 -10.96
N LEU A 272 21.90 -4.52 -9.80
CA LEU A 272 22.30 -3.82 -8.59
C LEU A 272 23.44 -4.60 -7.94
N ILE A 273 24.58 -3.94 -7.72
CA ILE A 273 25.82 -4.52 -7.18
C ILE A 273 26.11 -3.91 -5.82
#